data_AF-A0A522PBH6-F1
#
_entry.id   AF-A0A522PBH6-F1
#
_cell.length_a   1.000
_cell.length_b   1.000
_cell.length_c   1.000
_cell.angle_alpha   90.00
_cell.angle_beta   90.00
_cell.angle_gamma   90.00
#
_symmetry.space_group_name_H-M   'P 1'
#
loop_
_entity.id
_entity.type
_entity.pdbx_description
1 polymer ?
#
loop_
_entity_poly.entity_id
_entity_poly.type
_entity_poly.pdbx_seq_one_letter_code
_entity_poly.pdbx_strand_id
1 'polypeptide(L)'
;MWPGSGASWAVRRPGRTAVLSCPGQGRSLCSEARVPLARETRETVITDYAAHEGDTGSPEVQVALLTERIKELTEHLKRFPKDNQSRRGLLKLVGQRRRLLAYLMRKDNARYRAVIGRLGLRR
;
A
#
# COMPACT_ATOMS: atom_id res chain seq x y z
N MET A 1 31.71 -58.02 -11.05
CA MET A 1 30.36 -58.11 -11.65
C MET A 1 29.74 -56.70 -11.60
N TRP A 2 29.59 -56.03 -12.73
CA TRP A 2 28.89 -54.73 -12.93
C TRP A 2 28.06 -54.88 -14.22
N PRO A 3 26.86 -54.28 -14.35
CA PRO A 3 26.76 -52.90 -14.87
C PRO A 3 25.62 -52.06 -14.25
N GLY A 4 25.79 -50.74 -14.08
CA GLY A 4 25.15 -49.73 -14.93
C GLY A 4 23.79 -49.27 -14.36
N SER A 5 23.58 -48.02 -13.93
CA SER A 5 23.38 -46.91 -14.87
C SER A 5 23.37 -45.59 -14.11
N GLY A 6 24.14 -44.62 -14.61
CA GLY A 6 24.07 -43.24 -14.19
C GLY A 6 22.73 -42.64 -14.58
N ALA A 7 22.01 -42.10 -13.60
CA ALA A 7 20.93 -41.16 -13.87
C ALA A 7 21.55 -39.86 -14.39
N SER A 8 21.63 -39.79 -15.71
CA SER A 8 22.00 -38.63 -16.50
C SER A 8 21.05 -37.47 -16.18
N TRP A 9 21.50 -36.50 -15.38
CA TRP A 9 20.82 -35.22 -15.19
C TRP A 9 21.04 -34.34 -16.41
N ALA A 10 20.40 -34.68 -17.52
CA ALA A 10 20.30 -33.79 -18.65
C ALA A 10 19.00 -34.07 -19.40
N VAL A 11 18.05 -33.15 -19.28
CA VAL A 11 17.63 -32.35 -20.44
C VAL A 11 17.13 -31.01 -19.90
N ARG A 12 17.94 -29.97 -20.13
CA ARG A 12 17.42 -28.60 -20.24
C ARG A 12 16.52 -28.59 -21.47
N ARG A 13 15.24 -28.24 -21.31
CA ARG A 13 14.44 -27.71 -22.41
C ARG A 13 14.57 -26.19 -22.40
N PRO A 14 15.03 -25.54 -23.48
CA PRO A 14 14.96 -24.09 -23.59
C PRO A 14 13.51 -23.69 -23.89
N GLY A 15 13.03 -22.60 -23.28
CA GLY A 15 11.84 -21.88 -23.74
C GLY A 15 10.47 -22.40 -23.27
N ARG A 16 10.33 -23.03 -22.11
CA ARG A 16 9.01 -23.33 -21.54
C ARG A 16 8.80 -22.53 -20.25
N THR A 17 8.09 -21.41 -20.37
CA THR A 17 7.44 -20.74 -19.24
C THR A 17 6.54 -21.75 -18.54
N ALA A 18 6.97 -22.24 -17.38
CA ALA A 18 6.09 -22.95 -16.47
C ALA A 18 5.15 -21.92 -15.86
N VAL A 19 4.09 -21.60 -16.59
CA VAL A 19 2.90 -20.96 -16.02
C VAL A 19 2.30 -22.01 -15.10
N LEU A 20 2.59 -21.92 -13.81
CA LEU A 20 1.82 -22.60 -12.78
C LEU A 20 0.45 -21.93 -12.75
N SER A 21 -0.43 -22.38 -13.65
CA SER A 21 -1.86 -22.11 -13.59
C SER A 21 -2.43 -22.96 -12.46
N CYS A 22 -2.56 -22.38 -11.27
CA CYS A 22 -3.41 -22.95 -10.22
C CYS A 22 -4.86 -22.61 -10.56
N PRO A 23 -5.72 -23.61 -10.87
CA PRO A 23 -7.16 -23.39 -10.94
C PRO A 23 -7.68 -23.48 -9.50
N GLY A 24 -7.88 -22.32 -8.90
CA GLY A 24 -8.29 -22.18 -7.50
C GLY A 24 -8.66 -20.73 -7.22
N GLN A 25 -9.72 -20.30 -7.87
CA GLN A 25 -10.41 -19.04 -7.59
C GLN A 25 -10.84 -19.04 -6.11
N GLY A 26 -10.74 -17.96 -5.34
CA GLY A 26 -10.13 -16.67 -5.57
C GLY A 26 -9.27 -16.32 -4.36
N ARG A 27 -8.30 -15.45 -4.59
CA ARG A 27 -7.64 -14.73 -3.51
C ARG A 27 -8.75 -14.03 -2.74
N SER A 28 -9.16 -14.64 -1.62
CA SER A 28 -9.96 -14.01 -0.62
C SER A 28 -9.23 -12.72 -0.28
N LEU A 29 -9.89 -11.62 -0.65
CA LEU A 29 -9.88 -10.35 0.02
C LEU A 29 -8.91 -10.39 1.21
N CYS A 30 -7.65 -10.02 0.97
CA CYS A 30 -6.83 -9.45 2.02
C CYS A 30 -7.60 -8.20 2.42
N SER A 31 -8.49 -8.42 3.38
CA SER A 31 -9.41 -7.46 3.95
C SER A 31 -8.65 -6.17 4.13
N GLU A 32 -9.21 -5.12 3.54
CA GLU A 32 -8.64 -3.79 3.61
C GLU A 32 -8.14 -3.54 5.03
N ALA A 33 -6.90 -3.06 5.14
CA ALA A 33 -6.44 -2.41 6.34
C ALA A 33 -7.39 -1.22 6.58
N ARG A 34 -8.51 -1.47 7.27
CA ARG A 34 -9.50 -0.46 7.61
C ARG A 34 -8.80 0.45 8.60
N VAL A 35 -8.22 1.54 8.08
CA VAL A 35 -7.47 2.54 8.84
C VAL A 35 -8.35 2.97 10.01
N PRO A 36 -8.06 2.64 11.28
CA PRO A 36 -8.94 2.92 12.40
C PRO A 36 -9.00 4.44 12.64
N LEU A 37 -10.07 5.07 12.16
CA LEU A 37 -10.44 6.48 12.28
C LEU A 37 -11.92 6.50 12.68
N ALA A 38 -12.41 7.61 13.24
CA ALA A 38 -13.85 7.78 13.44
C ALA A 38 -14.58 7.68 12.09
N ARG A 39 -15.80 7.11 12.06
CA ARG A 39 -16.51 6.89 10.78
C ARG A 39 -16.79 8.22 10.07
N GLU A 40 -17.17 9.23 10.85
CA GLU A 40 -17.46 10.60 10.40
C GLU A 40 -16.24 11.28 9.77
N THR A 41 -15.06 11.19 10.40
CA THR A 41 -13.83 11.79 9.88
C THR A 41 -13.33 11.07 8.62
N ARG A 42 -13.62 9.78 8.46
CA ARG A 42 -13.32 9.09 7.20
C ARG A 42 -14.23 9.55 6.07
N GLU A 43 -15.53 9.63 6.33
CA GLU A 43 -16.53 9.94 5.30
C GLU A 43 -16.31 11.35 4.74
N THR A 44 -16.06 12.33 5.62
CA THR A 44 -15.70 13.71 5.23
C THR A 44 -14.42 13.77 4.39
N VAL A 45 -13.37 13.06 4.79
CA VAL A 45 -12.12 13.01 4.01
C VAL A 45 -12.32 12.32 2.66
N ILE A 46 -13.20 11.33 2.58
CA ILE A 46 -13.52 10.68 1.30
C ILE A 46 -14.26 11.66 0.39
N THR A 47 -15.27 12.37 0.90
CA THR A 47 -16.03 13.34 0.08
C THR A 47 -15.17 14.48 -0.45
N ASP A 48 -14.22 14.98 0.35
CA ASP A 48 -13.39 16.13 -0.02
C ASP A 48 -12.32 15.81 -1.09
N TYR A 49 -11.88 14.56 -1.14
CA TYR A 49 -10.78 14.11 -2.00
C TYR A 49 -11.20 13.12 -3.10
N ALA A 50 -12.48 12.72 -3.14
CA ALA A 50 -13.03 11.85 -4.18
C ALA A 50 -12.96 12.55 -5.55
N ALA A 51 -12.43 11.86 -6.55
CA ALA A 51 -12.48 12.30 -7.94
C ALA A 51 -13.85 12.05 -8.59
N HIS A 52 -14.55 11.01 -8.13
CA HIS A 52 -15.87 10.59 -8.59
C HIS A 52 -16.71 10.13 -7.39
N GLU A 53 -18.04 10.21 -7.50
CA GLU A 53 -18.95 9.70 -6.49
C GLU A 53 -18.74 8.19 -6.29
N GLY A 54 -18.30 7.79 -5.09
CA GLY A 54 -18.00 6.39 -4.74
C GLY A 54 -16.54 5.97 -4.90
N ASP A 55 -15.62 6.86 -5.28
CA ASP A 55 -14.20 6.52 -5.34
C ASP A 55 -13.57 6.45 -3.93
N THR A 56 -13.42 5.22 -3.44
CA THR A 56 -12.75 4.90 -2.16
C THR A 56 -11.31 4.41 -2.36
N GLY A 57 -10.90 4.17 -3.61
CA GLY A 57 -9.65 3.51 -3.96
C GLY A 57 -8.57 4.45 -4.51
N SER A 58 -8.93 5.69 -4.85
CA SER A 58 -8.01 6.66 -5.41
C SER A 58 -6.77 6.88 -4.55
N PRO A 59 -5.57 7.01 -5.15
CA PRO A 59 -4.36 7.34 -4.42
C PRO A 59 -4.47 8.68 -3.67
N GLU A 60 -5.28 9.62 -4.16
CA GLU A 60 -5.56 10.91 -3.51
C GLU A 60 -6.30 10.70 -2.17
N VAL A 61 -7.40 9.97 -2.18
CA VAL A 61 -8.20 9.65 -1.00
C VAL A 61 -7.37 8.87 0.02
N GLN A 62 -6.61 7.87 -0.43
CA GLN A 62 -5.74 7.07 0.45
C GLN A 62 -4.65 7.93 1.11
N VAL A 63 -4.04 8.88 0.39
CA VAL A 63 -3.03 9.78 0.95
C VAL A 63 -3.65 10.72 2.01
N ALA A 64 -4.87 11.20 1.79
CA ALA A 64 -5.59 12.02 2.76
C ALA A 64 -5.90 11.22 4.04
N LEU A 65 -6.46 10.02 3.91
CA LEU A 65 -6.74 9.12 5.05
C LEU A 65 -5.49 8.75 5.85
N LEU A 66 -4.39 8.44 5.17
CA LEU A 66 -3.10 8.16 5.82
C LEU A 66 -2.57 9.39 6.56
N THR A 67 -2.80 10.59 6.03
CA THR A 67 -2.34 11.84 6.65
C THR A 67 -3.08 12.12 7.95
N GLU A 68 -4.40 11.95 7.98
CA GLU A 68 -5.18 12.08 9.23
C GLU A 68 -4.75 11.05 10.27
N ARG A 69 -4.53 9.79 9.84
CA ARG A 69 -4.05 8.76 10.77
C ARG A 69 -2.66 9.06 11.32
N ILE A 70 -1.77 9.63 10.51
CA ILE A 70 -0.45 10.07 10.95
C ILE A 70 -0.59 11.16 12.01
N LYS A 71 -1.47 12.15 11.82
CA LYS A 71 -1.72 13.23 12.80
C LYS A 71 -2.17 12.66 14.14
N GLU A 72 -3.18 11.78 14.15
CA GLU A 72 -3.65 11.12 15.38
C GLU A 72 -2.55 10.35 16.11
N LEU A 73 -1.76 9.54 15.37
CA LEU A 73 -0.67 8.76 15.96
C LEU A 73 0.46 9.64 16.47
N THR A 74 0.74 10.78 15.81
CA THR A 74 1.74 11.72 16.32
C THR A 74 1.31 12.33 17.64
N GLU A 75 0.03 12.69 17.81
CA GLU A 75 -0.49 13.17 19.09
C GLU A 75 -0.47 12.09 20.17
N HIS A 76 -0.78 10.84 19.81
CA HIS A 76 -0.70 9.71 20.73
C HIS A 76 0.74 9.51 21.25
N LEU A 77 1.74 9.55 20.36
CA LEU A 77 3.14 9.37 20.72
C LEU A 77 3.72 10.54 21.53
N LYS A 78 3.18 11.76 21.37
CA LYS A 78 3.54 12.89 22.25
C LYS A 78 3.15 12.63 23.70
N ARG A 79 1.98 12.00 23.93
CA ARG A 79 1.51 11.61 25.27
C ARG A 79 2.21 10.37 25.79
N PHE A 80 2.55 9.41 24.91
CA PHE A 80 3.16 8.12 25.26
C PHE A 80 4.46 7.88 24.48
N PRO A 81 5.59 8.48 24.90
CA PRO A 81 6.84 8.41 24.14
C PRO A 81 7.48 7.01 24.12
N LYS A 82 7.12 6.14 25.08
CA LYS A 82 7.67 4.79 25.26
C LYS A 82 6.97 3.71 24.43
N ASP A 83 5.88 4.02 23.71
CA ASP A 83 5.20 3.05 22.86
C ASP A 83 5.95 2.85 21.52
N ASN A 84 6.78 1.81 21.51
CA ASN A 84 7.59 1.45 20.33
C ASN A 84 6.77 0.76 19.23
N GLN A 85 5.67 0.10 19.55
CA GLN A 85 4.84 -0.58 18.54
C GLN A 85 4.06 0.45 17.72
N SER A 86 3.48 1.46 18.39
CA SER A 86 2.82 2.58 17.72
C SER A 86 3.80 3.40 16.87
N ARG A 87 5.04 3.62 17.36
CA ARG A 87 6.11 4.26 16.57
C ARG A 87 6.46 3.48 15.31
N ARG A 88 6.55 2.14 15.41
CA ARG A 88 6.77 1.27 14.24
C ARG A 88 5.61 1.34 13.26
N GLY A 89 4.37 1.36 13.76
CA GLY A 89 3.15 1.54 12.95
C GLY A 89 3.16 2.88 12.19
N LEU A 90 3.54 3.97 12.87
CA LEU A 90 3.68 5.28 12.27
C LEU A 90 4.67 5.29 11.10
N LEU A 91 5.86 4.69 11.27
CA LEU A 91 6.87 4.62 10.20
C LEU A 91 6.37 3.85 8.97
N LYS A 92 5.58 2.79 9.17
CA LYS A 92 4.94 2.05 8.07
C LYS A 92 3.97 2.94 7.29
N LEU A 93 3.11 3.70 7.99
CA LEU A 93 2.14 4.61 7.36
C LEU A 93 2.82 5.74 6.58
N VAL A 94 3.87 6.34 7.14
CA VAL A 94 4.69 7.37 6.45
C VAL A 94 5.32 6.79 5.19
N GLY A 95 5.85 5.56 5.26
CA GLY A 95 6.40 4.85 4.11
C GLY A 95 5.36 4.56 3.02
N GLN A 96 4.16 4.12 3.40
CA GLN A 96 3.05 3.89 2.47
C GLN A 96 2.62 5.18 1.77
N ARG A 97 2.45 6.28 2.52
CA ARG A 97 2.13 7.59 1.96
C ARG A 97 3.18 8.06 0.95
N ARG A 98 4.47 7.89 1.28
CA ARG A 98 5.58 8.23 0.37
C ARG A 98 5.54 7.42 -0.93
N ARG A 99 5.19 6.12 -0.86
CA ARG A 99 5.04 5.25 -2.04
C ARG A 99 3.88 5.70 -2.93
N LEU A 100 2.73 6.03 -2.35
CA LEU A 100 1.57 6.55 -3.10
C LEU A 100 1.88 7.88 -3.79
N LEU A 101 2.54 8.81 -3.08
CA LEU A 101 2.99 10.06 -3.68
C LEU A 101 4.00 9.83 -4.80
N ALA A 102 4.95 8.90 -4.65
CA ALA A 102 5.88 8.55 -5.71
C ALA A 102 5.20 7.89 -6.92
N TYR A 103 4.14 7.11 -6.70
CA TYR A 103 3.31 6.57 -7.78
C TYR A 103 2.60 7.70 -8.55
N LEU A 104 1.96 8.62 -7.85
CA LEU A 104 1.32 9.80 -8.45
C LEU A 104 2.32 10.64 -9.26
N MET A 105 3.52 10.88 -8.74
CA MET A 105 4.56 11.60 -9.50
C MET A 105 4.92 10.94 -10.83
N ARG A 106 4.95 9.61 -10.87
CA ARG A 106 5.32 8.84 -12.08
C ARG A 106 4.17 8.81 -13.09
N LYS A 107 2.94 8.78 -12.62
CA LYS A 107 1.75 8.70 -13.46
C LYS A 107 1.35 10.07 -13.99
N ASP A 108 1.18 11.04 -13.09
CA ASP A 108 0.68 12.38 -13.40
C ASP A 108 1.26 13.45 -12.44
N ASN A 109 2.18 14.27 -12.96
CA ASN A 109 2.82 15.31 -12.17
C ASN A 109 1.82 16.39 -11.71
N ALA A 110 0.82 16.72 -12.53
CA ALA A 110 -0.19 17.72 -12.20
C ALA A 110 -1.02 17.32 -10.96
N ARG A 111 -1.47 16.05 -10.91
CA ARG A 111 -2.20 15.50 -9.75
C ARG A 111 -1.34 15.51 -8.49
N TYR A 112 -0.08 15.09 -8.61
CA TYR A 112 0.87 15.12 -7.50
C TYR A 112 1.02 16.53 -6.89
N ARG A 113 1.17 17.55 -7.74
CA ARG A 113 1.28 18.96 -7.28
C ARG A 113 0.00 19.43 -6.60
N ALA A 114 -1.17 19.10 -7.16
CA ALA A 114 -2.46 19.44 -6.57
C ALA A 114 -2.63 18.81 -5.17
N VAL A 115 -2.31 17.52 -5.04
CA VAL A 115 -2.40 16.80 -3.75
C VAL A 115 -1.45 17.38 -2.71
N ILE A 116 -0.21 17.68 -3.10
CA ILE A 116 0.76 18.31 -2.19
C ILE A 116 0.30 19.69 -1.74
N GLY A 117 -0.19 20.52 -2.67
CA GLY A 117 -0.71 21.85 -2.36
C GLY A 117 -1.87 21.79 -1.36
N ARG A 118 -2.82 20.88 -1.59
CA ARG A 118 -3.96 20.67 -0.69
C ARG A 118 -3.56 20.18 0.69
N LEU A 119 -2.56 19.31 0.79
CA LEU A 119 -2.14 18.73 2.07
C LEU A 119 -1.07 19.54 2.81
N GLY A 120 -0.52 20.59 2.19
CA GLY A 120 0.53 21.42 2.79
C GLY A 120 1.84 20.67 3.06
N LEU A 121 2.09 19.54 2.38
CA LEU A 121 3.27 18.71 2.62
C LEU A 121 4.50 19.34 1.96
N ARG A 122 5.48 19.77 2.76
CA ARG A 122 6.78 20.27 2.27
C ARG A 122 7.71 19.11 1.93
N ARG A 123 8.42 19.20 0.81
CA ARG A 123 9.50 18.28 0.40
C ARG A 123 10.81 19.05 0.31
#